data_AF-A0A2C9URH8-F1
#
_entry.id   AF-A0A2C9URH8-F1
#
_cell.length_a   1.000
_cell.length_b   1.000
_cell.length_c   1.000
_cell.angle_alpha   90.00
_cell.angle_beta   90.00
_cell.angle_gamma   90.00
#
_symmetry.space_group_name_H-M   'P 1'
#
loop_
_entity.id
_entity.type
_entity.pdbx_description
1 polymer ?
#
loop_
_entity_poly.entity_id
_entity_poly.type
_entity_poly.pdbx_seq_one_letter_code
_entity_poly.pdbx_strand_id
1 'polypeptide(L)'
;MEKGLVSVDRWTEGSQVYFLTHLHADHTQGLTSRWARGPLFCSRLTSELFPSKFSDFDFSLLRVMDIGVWHSISLVSPSSGSQAVLQVMAIDAHHCPGAVMFLFRGDFGCILYTGDFRWEAESKQTKIGRTMLLNALEDDNVDILYLDNTYCNPSFDFPPREVAAKQVVDIIASHPDHDIIIGIDTLGKEDLLLHISQALKIKIWVWPERLETMHLLGFHDIFTTKTSLTRVRAVPRYSFSIETLEGLNTMRPTIGIMPSGLPWVVKPTKGDDNLFYSFSTHLKKGKLSEKDGTWTDKLNGSVVGRFHQYIYSVPYSDHSCFAEIKEFIELVQPTSMKGIVSASSCYTDPLYYFGKLCGANQLSKRFCYKLGSKDGDERAVAVQTKYYSGHSSSTKATSKRRRGRMNWVMAVRRAHRGAKIEENDSSD
;
A
#
# COMPACT_ATOMS: atom_id res chain seq x y z
N MET A 1 -13.06 8.95 16.92
CA MET A 1 -13.10 10.32 16.35
C MET A 1 -14.52 10.63 15.89
N GLU A 2 -15.02 11.81 16.21
CA GLU A 2 -16.35 12.24 15.78
C GLU A 2 -16.43 12.34 14.25
N LYS A 3 -17.55 11.90 13.67
CA LYS A 3 -17.77 11.97 12.23
C LYS A 3 -17.76 13.44 11.81
N GLY A 4 -16.87 13.78 10.88
CA GLY A 4 -16.76 15.12 10.31
C GLY A 4 -15.68 16.03 10.89
N LEU A 5 -14.75 15.47 11.67
CA LEU A 5 -13.54 16.19 12.09
C LEU A 5 -12.41 16.01 11.06
N VAL A 6 -11.96 14.77 10.87
CA VAL A 6 -10.79 14.43 10.06
C VAL A 6 -11.13 13.38 9.01
N SER A 7 -10.51 13.52 7.84
CA SER A 7 -10.42 12.45 6.85
C SER A 7 -8.96 12.17 6.49
N VAL A 8 -8.60 10.91 6.33
CA VAL A 8 -7.28 10.46 5.85
C VAL A 8 -7.50 9.69 4.54
N ASP A 9 -6.81 10.11 3.48
CA ASP A 9 -6.88 9.53 2.12
C ASP A 9 -8.30 9.40 1.54
N ARG A 10 -9.23 10.22 2.05
CA ARG A 10 -10.63 10.19 1.67
C ARG A 10 -11.10 11.59 1.33
N TRP A 11 -11.52 11.75 0.07
CA TRP A 11 -11.80 13.05 -0.53
C TRP A 11 -13.30 13.26 -0.68
N THR A 12 -14.05 13.10 0.42
CA THR A 12 -15.50 13.34 0.50
C THR A 12 -15.81 14.53 1.39
N GLU A 13 -16.98 15.15 1.20
CA GLU A 13 -17.41 16.27 2.04
C GLU A 13 -17.66 15.85 3.50
N GLY A 14 -17.54 16.83 4.40
CA GLY A 14 -17.98 16.71 5.79
C GLY A 14 -16.86 16.75 6.83
N SER A 15 -15.58 16.76 6.45
CA SER A 15 -14.47 16.95 7.41
C SER A 15 -13.93 18.38 7.39
N GLN A 16 -13.41 18.85 8.53
CA GLN A 16 -12.77 20.16 8.65
C GLN A 16 -11.32 20.14 8.16
N VAL A 17 -10.63 19.02 8.35
CA VAL A 17 -9.23 18.84 7.92
C VAL A 17 -9.02 17.49 7.25
N TYR A 18 -8.06 17.46 6.33
CA TYR A 18 -7.80 16.29 5.48
C TYR A 18 -6.32 15.95 5.53
N PHE A 19 -5.98 14.68 5.53
CA PHE A 19 -4.61 14.19 5.57
C PHE A 19 -4.36 13.28 4.37
N LEU A 20 -3.21 13.47 3.71
CA LEU A 20 -2.72 12.61 2.64
C LEU A 20 -1.51 11.85 3.16
N THR A 21 -1.59 10.52 3.20
CA THR A 21 -0.48 9.68 3.65
C THR A 21 0.63 9.65 2.60
N HIS A 22 0.28 9.53 1.32
CA HIS A 22 1.22 9.52 0.19
C HIS A 22 0.51 9.71 -1.16
N LEU A 23 1.27 9.83 -2.27
CA LEU A 23 0.75 10.25 -3.59
C LEU A 23 0.31 9.13 -4.54
N HIS A 24 0.10 7.90 -4.07
CA HIS A 24 -0.44 6.85 -4.95
C HIS A 24 -1.87 7.17 -5.42
N ALA A 25 -2.26 6.56 -6.53
CA ALA A 25 -3.48 6.92 -7.25
C ALA A 25 -4.75 6.62 -6.45
N ASP A 26 -4.82 5.45 -5.84
CA ASP A 26 -5.90 4.98 -4.99
C ASP A 26 -6.06 5.82 -3.71
N HIS A 27 -4.96 6.29 -3.12
CA HIS A 27 -4.99 7.23 -1.97
C HIS A 27 -5.41 8.65 -2.35
N THR A 28 -5.35 9.01 -3.64
CA THR A 28 -5.78 10.33 -4.15
C THR A 28 -7.11 10.29 -4.91
N GLN A 29 -7.82 9.16 -4.90
CA GLN A 29 -9.01 8.97 -5.74
C GLN A 29 -10.16 9.91 -5.31
N GLY A 30 -10.42 10.93 -6.12
CA GLY A 30 -11.43 11.96 -5.84
C GLY A 30 -10.85 13.29 -5.36
N LEU A 31 -9.54 13.35 -5.10
CA LEU A 31 -8.80 14.60 -4.98
C LEU A 31 -8.62 15.20 -6.37
N THR A 32 -8.87 16.51 -6.52
CA THR A 32 -8.75 17.21 -7.79
C THR A 32 -8.12 18.57 -7.58
N SER A 33 -7.62 19.21 -8.64
CA SER A 33 -7.10 20.58 -8.57
C SER A 33 -8.14 21.61 -8.09
N ARG A 34 -9.44 21.31 -8.22
CA ARG A 34 -10.55 22.16 -7.75
C ARG A 34 -10.88 21.97 -6.27
N TRP A 35 -10.00 21.33 -5.51
CA TRP A 35 -10.22 21.09 -4.09
C TRP A 35 -10.37 22.42 -3.33
N ALA A 36 -11.50 22.58 -2.64
CA ALA A 36 -11.81 23.77 -1.86
C ALA A 36 -12.51 23.44 -0.54
N ARG A 37 -12.36 22.21 -0.04
CA ARG A 37 -13.14 21.68 1.09
C ARG A 37 -12.49 21.87 2.45
N GLY A 38 -11.21 22.23 2.48
CA GLY A 38 -10.45 22.43 3.71
C GLY A 38 -8.95 22.20 3.50
N PRO A 39 -8.13 22.54 4.50
CA PRO A 39 -6.69 22.34 4.46
C PRO A 39 -6.34 20.85 4.34
N LEU A 40 -5.32 20.57 3.54
CA LEU A 40 -4.77 19.25 3.29
C LEU A 40 -3.37 19.17 3.90
N PHE A 41 -3.20 18.26 4.86
CA PHE A 41 -1.95 18.02 5.56
C PHE A 41 -1.21 16.83 4.93
N CYS A 42 0.09 16.96 4.70
CA CYS A 42 0.92 15.89 4.16
C CYS A 42 2.38 16.08 4.57
N SER A 43 3.24 15.09 4.31
CA SER A 43 4.67 15.24 4.55
C SER A 43 5.30 16.29 3.63
N ARG A 44 6.47 16.81 4.02
CA ARG A 44 7.24 17.75 3.19
C ARG A 44 7.49 17.20 1.77
N LEU A 45 7.93 15.95 1.68
CA LEU A 45 8.25 15.36 0.38
C LEU A 45 7.00 15.10 -0.46
N THR A 46 5.90 14.71 0.17
CA THR A 46 4.59 14.66 -0.51
C THR A 46 4.19 16.03 -1.03
N SER A 47 4.39 17.11 -0.27
CA SER A 47 4.10 18.48 -0.69
C SER A 47 4.96 18.93 -1.88
N GLU A 48 6.24 18.54 -1.92
CA GLU A 48 7.17 18.87 -3.01
C GLU A 48 6.83 18.12 -4.30
N LEU A 49 6.37 16.87 -4.19
CA LEU A 49 5.94 16.04 -5.32
C LEU A 49 4.51 16.36 -5.77
N PHE A 50 3.69 16.99 -4.93
CA PHE A 50 2.28 17.27 -5.18
C PHE A 50 2.00 18.01 -6.50
N PRO A 51 2.76 19.06 -6.88
CA PRO A 51 2.51 19.82 -8.11
C PRO A 51 2.65 18.99 -9.39
N SER A 52 3.47 17.94 -9.37
CA SER A 52 3.65 17.04 -10.54
C SER A 52 2.34 16.31 -10.91
N LYS A 53 1.46 16.10 -9.93
CA LYS A 53 0.17 15.42 -10.10
C LYS A 53 -1.01 16.39 -10.15
N PHE A 54 -0.90 17.52 -9.47
CA PHE A 54 -1.97 18.51 -9.33
C PHE A 54 -1.44 19.93 -9.55
N SER A 55 -1.03 20.24 -10.79
CA SER A 55 -0.45 21.54 -11.15
C SER A 55 -1.33 22.74 -10.81
N ASP A 56 -2.64 22.58 -10.94
CA ASP A 56 -3.62 23.67 -10.81
C ASP A 56 -4.28 23.69 -9.41
N PHE A 57 -3.71 22.98 -8.43
CA PHE A 57 -4.24 22.96 -7.07
C PHE A 57 -4.01 24.29 -6.35
N ASP A 58 -4.95 24.70 -5.50
CA ASP A 58 -4.75 25.83 -4.60
C ASP A 58 -3.79 25.45 -3.47
N PHE A 59 -2.49 25.67 -3.69
CA PHE A 59 -1.43 25.38 -2.72
C PHE A 59 -1.57 26.16 -1.41
N SER A 60 -2.42 27.19 -1.34
CA SER A 60 -2.75 27.87 -0.08
C SER A 60 -3.54 26.98 0.90
N LEU A 61 -4.07 25.84 0.43
CA LEU A 61 -4.71 24.81 1.26
C LEU A 61 -3.74 23.72 1.71
N LEU A 62 -2.56 23.62 1.12
CA LEU A 62 -1.57 22.60 1.45
C LEU A 62 -0.83 22.97 2.74
N ARG A 63 -0.71 22.02 3.66
CA ARG A 63 -0.03 22.19 4.95
C ARG A 63 1.01 21.10 5.10
N VAL A 64 2.25 21.50 5.31
CA VAL A 64 3.37 20.58 5.51
C VAL A 64 3.41 20.14 6.97
N MET A 65 3.58 18.84 7.18
CA MET A 65 3.86 18.25 8.47
C MET A 65 5.28 17.70 8.47
N ASP A 66 6.13 18.27 9.33
CA ASP A 66 7.46 17.71 9.57
C ASP A 66 7.34 16.40 10.36
N ILE A 67 8.08 15.39 9.92
CA ILE A 67 8.09 14.04 10.51
C ILE A 67 8.69 14.09 11.92
N GLY A 68 8.07 13.40 12.87
CA GLY A 68 8.54 13.31 14.26
C GLY A 68 8.24 14.55 15.12
N VAL A 69 7.42 15.48 14.62
CA VAL A 69 7.01 16.69 15.34
C VAL A 69 5.51 16.63 15.64
N TRP A 70 5.13 16.95 16.87
CA TRP A 70 3.72 17.13 17.26
C TRP A 70 3.17 18.45 16.73
N HIS A 71 2.03 18.39 16.05
CA HIS A 71 1.27 19.56 15.59
C HIS A 71 -0.09 19.59 16.29
N SER A 72 -0.52 20.78 16.72
CA SER A 72 -1.83 21.00 17.34
C SER A 72 -2.75 21.76 16.39
N ILE A 73 -3.92 21.19 16.10
CA ILE A 73 -4.92 21.74 15.19
C ILE A 73 -6.21 21.98 15.97
N SER A 74 -6.64 23.24 16.03
CA SER A 74 -7.91 23.62 16.64
C SER A 74 -9.06 23.30 15.68
N LEU A 75 -10.01 22.49 16.16
CA LEU A 75 -11.21 22.07 15.45
C LEU A 75 -12.46 22.45 16.26
N VAL A 76 -13.63 22.37 15.62
CA VAL A 76 -14.92 22.55 16.30
C VAL A 76 -15.69 21.25 16.27
N SER A 77 -16.13 20.74 17.43
CA SER A 77 -16.95 19.52 17.48
C SER A 77 -18.29 19.73 16.75
N PRO A 78 -18.62 18.92 15.72
CA PRO A 78 -19.90 19.04 15.02
C PRO A 78 -21.14 18.85 15.91
N SER A 79 -21.07 18.01 16.93
CA SER A 79 -22.20 17.69 17.82
C SER A 79 -22.40 18.71 18.94
N SER A 80 -21.32 19.24 19.50
CA SER A 80 -21.39 20.13 20.68
C SER A 80 -21.09 21.60 20.38
N GLY A 81 -20.49 21.89 19.21
CA GLY A 81 -20.02 23.23 18.85
C GLY A 81 -18.83 23.72 19.69
N SER A 82 -18.30 22.90 20.61
CA SER A 82 -17.16 23.26 21.44
C SER A 82 -15.85 23.19 20.64
N GLN A 83 -14.83 23.90 21.13
CA GLN A 83 -13.49 23.74 20.60
C GLN A 83 -12.90 22.40 21.03
N ALA A 84 -12.31 21.69 20.07
CA ALA A 84 -11.56 20.46 20.28
C ALA A 84 -10.14 20.65 19.73
N VAL A 85 -9.13 20.11 20.41
CA VAL A 85 -7.74 20.14 19.94
C VAL A 85 -7.37 18.76 19.42
N LEU A 86 -6.94 18.72 18.16
CA LEU A 86 -6.35 17.54 17.55
C LEU A 86 -4.83 17.67 17.60
N GLN A 87 -4.18 16.77 18.32
CA GLN A 87 -2.74 16.58 18.22
C GLN A 87 -2.45 15.52 17.16
N VAL A 88 -1.46 15.77 16.32
CA VAL A 88 -1.05 14.83 15.28
C VAL A 88 0.46 14.83 15.08
N MET A 89 1.04 13.65 14.93
CA MET A 89 2.44 13.47 14.52
C MET A 89 2.49 12.61 13.25
N ALA A 90 3.27 13.06 12.27
CA ALA A 90 3.62 12.25 11.10
C ALA A 90 4.85 11.39 11.40
N ILE A 91 4.81 10.10 11.06
CA ILE A 91 5.89 9.13 11.25
C ILE A 91 6.18 8.49 9.90
N ASP A 92 7.44 8.28 9.55
CA ASP A 92 7.81 7.64 8.28
C ASP A 92 7.17 6.24 8.13
N ALA A 93 6.46 6.00 7.03
CA ALA A 93 5.80 4.73 6.73
C ALA A 93 6.68 3.77 5.93
N HIS A 94 7.80 4.26 5.38
CA HIS A 94 8.79 3.44 4.67
C HIS A 94 8.20 2.63 3.48
N HIS A 95 7.16 3.17 2.85
CA HIS A 95 6.46 2.59 1.71
C HIS A 95 6.96 3.19 0.39
N CYS A 96 6.84 4.50 0.22
CA CYS A 96 7.40 5.24 -0.91
C CYS A 96 7.85 6.64 -0.46
N PRO A 97 8.56 7.41 -1.30
CA PRO A 97 9.03 8.74 -0.92
C PRO A 97 7.89 9.66 -0.44
N GLY A 98 8.00 10.10 0.82
CA GLY A 98 7.03 10.99 1.48
C GLY A 98 5.89 10.27 2.19
N ALA A 99 5.83 8.93 2.13
CA ALA A 99 4.80 8.17 2.80
C ALA A 99 4.91 8.27 4.32
N VAL A 100 3.79 8.57 4.98
CA VAL A 100 3.73 8.72 6.43
C VAL A 100 2.54 8.00 7.06
N MET A 101 2.76 7.46 8.24
CA MET A 101 1.73 7.13 9.22
C MET A 101 1.35 8.40 9.99
N PHE A 102 0.11 8.47 10.48
CA PHE A 102 -0.35 9.54 11.35
C PHE A 102 -0.77 9.00 12.72
N LEU A 103 -0.16 9.52 13.78
CA LEU A 103 -0.58 9.29 15.16
C LEU A 103 -1.41 10.48 15.64
N PHE A 104 -2.69 10.24 15.89
CA PHE A 104 -3.64 11.25 16.35
C PHE A 104 -3.94 11.09 17.84
N ARG A 105 -4.00 12.21 18.56
CA ARG A 105 -4.46 12.31 19.95
C ARG A 105 -5.52 13.42 20.08
N GLY A 106 -6.53 13.17 20.90
CA GLY A 106 -7.57 14.13 21.25
C GLY A 106 -8.61 13.50 22.18
N ASP A 107 -9.74 14.17 22.38
CA ASP A 107 -10.82 13.69 23.28
C ASP A 107 -11.40 12.32 22.86
N PHE A 108 -11.14 11.90 21.62
CA PHE A 108 -11.53 10.60 21.08
C PHE A 108 -10.53 9.47 21.37
N GLY A 109 -9.45 9.74 22.11
CA GLY A 109 -8.38 8.80 22.40
C GLY A 109 -7.20 8.88 21.42
N CYS A 110 -6.42 7.81 21.37
CA CYS A 110 -5.23 7.67 20.54
C CYS A 110 -5.50 6.78 19.32
N ILE A 111 -5.29 7.31 18.11
CA ILE A 111 -5.52 6.58 16.85
C ILE A 111 -4.24 6.58 16.03
N LEU A 112 -3.78 5.40 15.64
CA LEU A 112 -2.68 5.25 14.68
C LEU A 112 -3.25 4.87 13.31
N TYR A 113 -2.91 5.62 12.28
CA TYR A 113 -3.28 5.34 10.90
C TYR A 113 -2.01 5.09 10.08
N THR A 114 -1.82 3.88 9.58
CA THR A 114 -0.55 3.52 8.93
C THR A 114 -0.40 4.11 7.53
N GLY A 115 -1.50 4.45 6.84
CA GLY A 115 -1.45 4.52 5.38
C GLY A 115 -0.96 3.18 4.83
N ASP A 116 -0.26 3.21 3.70
CA ASP A 116 0.54 2.07 3.23
C ASP A 116 1.92 2.12 3.88
N PHE A 117 2.41 0.98 4.39
CA PHE A 117 3.65 0.94 5.16
C PHE A 117 4.42 -0.37 5.02
N ARG A 118 5.75 -0.31 5.21
CA ARG A 118 6.60 -1.50 5.32
C ARG A 118 7.44 -1.55 6.59
N TRP A 119 7.10 -2.50 7.47
CA TRP A 119 7.72 -2.73 8.78
C TRP A 119 8.89 -3.73 8.71
N GLU A 120 9.95 -3.35 8.00
CA GLU A 120 11.15 -4.18 7.82
C GLU A 120 12.08 -4.14 9.05
N ALA A 121 12.19 -5.23 9.82
CA ALA A 121 12.84 -5.24 11.14
C ALA A 121 14.29 -4.69 11.20
N GLU A 122 15.10 -4.92 10.16
CA GLU A 122 16.54 -4.66 10.23
C GLU A 122 17.03 -3.39 9.54
N SER A 123 16.17 -2.69 8.79
CA SER A 123 16.59 -1.50 8.04
C SER A 123 16.86 -0.31 8.99
N LYS A 124 17.85 0.55 8.65
CA LYS A 124 18.19 1.74 9.45
C LYS A 124 16.98 2.69 9.56
N GLN A 125 16.26 2.89 8.45
CA GLN A 125 15.07 3.73 8.38
C GLN A 125 13.95 3.17 9.27
N THR A 126 13.71 1.86 9.24
CA THR A 126 12.71 1.25 10.12
C THR A 126 13.10 1.36 11.59
N LYS A 127 14.40 1.25 11.95
CA LYS A 127 14.86 1.48 13.33
C LYS A 127 14.58 2.92 13.79
N ILE A 128 14.74 3.92 12.91
CA ILE A 128 14.41 5.32 13.20
C ILE A 128 12.90 5.48 13.36
N GLY A 129 12.10 5.00 12.41
CA GLY A 129 10.63 5.07 12.46
C GLY A 129 10.05 4.35 13.68
N ARG A 130 10.61 3.19 14.03
CA ARG A 130 10.26 2.43 15.24
C ARG A 130 10.55 3.21 16.51
N THR A 131 11.75 3.77 16.62
CA THR A 131 12.13 4.59 17.78
C THR A 131 11.23 5.80 17.90
N MET A 132 10.93 6.46 16.77
CA MET A 132 10.01 7.59 16.72
C MET A 132 8.61 7.22 17.17
N LEU A 133 8.06 6.11 16.67
CA LEU A 133 6.73 5.63 17.07
C LEU A 133 6.69 5.31 18.57
N LEU A 134 7.67 4.58 19.09
CA LEU A 134 7.73 4.24 20.51
C LEU A 134 7.86 5.49 21.39
N ASN A 135 8.70 6.44 21.00
CA ASN A 135 8.84 7.71 21.71
C ASN A 135 7.56 8.55 21.64
N ALA A 136 6.83 8.49 20.53
CA ALA A 136 5.57 9.23 20.38
C ALA A 136 4.43 8.61 21.19
N LEU A 137 4.40 7.27 21.31
CA LEU A 137 3.44 6.55 22.12
C LEU A 137 3.72 6.71 23.63
N GLU A 138 4.99 6.81 24.03
CA GLU A 138 5.37 6.83 25.46
C GLU A 138 4.74 5.63 26.20
N ASP A 139 3.93 5.88 27.22
CA ASP A 139 3.15 4.86 27.96
C ASP A 139 1.67 4.80 27.52
N ASP A 140 1.26 5.56 26.49
CA ASP A 140 -0.11 5.54 25.98
C ASP A 140 -0.37 4.29 25.12
N ASN A 141 -1.58 3.76 25.26
CA ASN A 141 -2.06 2.71 24.37
C ASN A 141 -2.73 3.29 23.13
N VAL A 142 -2.53 2.65 21.99
CA VAL A 142 -3.30 2.95 20.77
C VAL A 142 -4.71 2.37 20.92
N ASP A 143 -5.75 3.20 20.92
CA ASP A 143 -7.13 2.75 21.03
C ASP A 143 -7.61 2.08 19.74
N ILE A 144 -7.29 2.68 18.60
CA ILE A 144 -7.66 2.18 17.27
C ILE A 144 -6.47 2.25 16.33
N LEU A 145 -6.07 1.10 15.80
CA LEU A 145 -5.13 1.01 14.69
C LEU A 145 -5.88 0.84 13.38
N TYR A 146 -5.71 1.79 12.45
CA TYR A 146 -6.04 1.62 11.04
C TYR A 146 -4.80 1.09 10.33
N LEU A 147 -4.89 -0.16 9.86
CA LEU A 147 -3.76 -0.96 9.40
C LEU A 147 -3.81 -1.20 7.89
N ASP A 148 -2.67 -1.03 7.22
CA ASP A 148 -2.42 -1.60 5.90
C ASP A 148 -2.48 -3.14 5.98
N ASN A 149 -3.57 -3.67 5.44
CA ASN A 149 -3.86 -5.09 5.44
C ASN A 149 -3.63 -5.74 4.06
N THR A 150 -2.83 -5.11 3.18
CA THR A 150 -2.52 -5.59 1.82
C THR A 150 -2.07 -7.05 1.80
N TYR A 151 -1.15 -7.42 2.70
CA TYR A 151 -0.62 -8.78 2.83
C TYR A 151 -0.96 -9.43 4.17
N CYS A 152 -2.13 -9.13 4.72
CA CYS A 152 -2.61 -9.71 5.98
C CYS A 152 -3.07 -11.18 5.81
N ASN A 153 -2.22 -12.05 5.27
CA ASN A 153 -2.45 -13.49 5.18
C ASN A 153 -1.11 -14.26 5.38
N PRO A 154 -1.07 -15.33 6.20
CA PRO A 154 0.14 -16.12 6.45
C PRO A 154 0.84 -16.68 5.20
N SER A 155 0.15 -16.74 4.06
CA SER A 155 0.72 -17.18 2.78
C SER A 155 1.66 -16.14 2.16
N PHE A 156 1.62 -14.89 2.62
CA PHE A 156 2.48 -13.82 2.14
C PHE A 156 3.72 -13.68 3.02
N ASP A 157 4.79 -14.28 2.53
CA ASP A 157 6.12 -14.23 3.10
C ASP A 157 7.12 -13.88 1.99
N PHE A 158 7.74 -12.71 2.11
CA PHE A 158 8.72 -12.20 1.15
C PHE A 158 9.93 -11.64 1.89
N PRO A 159 11.11 -11.68 1.26
CA PRO A 159 12.35 -11.37 1.94
C PRO A 159 12.50 -9.85 2.18
N PRO A 160 13.53 -9.45 2.94
CA PRO A 160 13.96 -8.05 3.01
C PRO A 160 14.19 -7.45 1.62
N ARG A 161 13.93 -6.16 1.45
CA ARG A 161 14.05 -5.44 0.17
C ARG A 161 15.47 -5.53 -0.39
N GLU A 162 16.49 -5.51 0.47
CA GLU A 162 17.89 -5.69 0.06
C GLU A 162 18.14 -7.05 -0.59
N VAL A 163 17.58 -8.12 -0.02
CA VAL A 163 17.71 -9.48 -0.57
C VAL A 163 16.99 -9.58 -1.93
N ALA A 164 15.77 -9.03 -2.02
CA ALA A 164 15.03 -8.99 -3.29
C ALA A 164 15.75 -8.12 -4.34
N ALA A 165 16.33 -6.98 -3.95
CA ALA A 165 17.09 -6.12 -4.84
C ALA A 165 18.34 -6.83 -5.39
N LYS A 166 19.05 -7.59 -4.55
CA LYS A 166 20.16 -8.44 -4.98
C LYS A 166 19.72 -9.49 -5.99
N GLN A 167 18.57 -10.13 -5.78
CA GLN A 167 18.00 -11.06 -6.77
C GLN A 167 17.76 -10.38 -8.12
N VAL A 168 17.26 -9.13 -8.14
CA VAL A 168 17.11 -8.37 -9.39
C VAL A 168 18.47 -8.15 -10.07
N VAL A 169 19.48 -7.74 -9.30
CA VAL A 169 20.85 -7.54 -9.81
C VAL A 169 21.41 -8.82 -10.42
N ASP A 170 21.26 -9.97 -9.73
CA ASP A 170 21.75 -11.26 -10.20
C ASP A 170 21.05 -11.70 -11.51
N ILE A 171 19.75 -11.44 -11.65
CA ILE A 171 19.00 -11.67 -12.90
C ILE A 171 19.56 -10.78 -14.03
N ILE A 172 19.79 -9.50 -13.77
CA ILE A 172 20.32 -8.58 -14.78
C ILE A 172 21.74 -8.99 -15.20
N ALA A 173 22.59 -9.36 -14.25
CA ALA A 173 23.97 -9.75 -14.48
C ALA A 173 24.07 -11.06 -15.28
N SER A 174 23.15 -12.00 -15.07
CA SER A 174 23.09 -13.26 -15.83
C SER A 174 22.61 -13.12 -17.28
N HIS A 175 22.15 -11.93 -17.70
CA HIS A 175 21.71 -11.64 -19.05
C HIS A 175 22.46 -10.42 -19.64
N PRO A 176 23.78 -10.52 -19.88
CA PRO A 176 24.61 -9.38 -20.32
C PRO A 176 24.18 -8.81 -21.68
N ASP A 177 23.74 -9.68 -22.60
CA ASP A 177 23.39 -9.32 -23.98
C ASP A 177 21.91 -8.99 -24.18
N HIS A 178 21.15 -8.81 -23.10
CA HIS A 178 19.71 -8.49 -23.18
C HIS A 178 19.43 -7.04 -22.77
N ASP A 179 18.43 -6.42 -23.41
CA ASP A 179 17.76 -5.25 -22.84
C ASP A 179 16.92 -5.71 -21.63
N ILE A 180 16.85 -4.88 -20.60
CA ILE A 180 16.10 -5.17 -19.36
C ILE A 180 14.98 -4.15 -19.22
N ILE A 181 13.76 -4.65 -19.08
CA ILE A 181 12.59 -3.83 -18.76
C ILE A 181 12.16 -4.14 -17.31
N ILE A 182 12.04 -3.12 -16.47
CA ILE A 182 11.58 -3.25 -15.09
C ILE A 182 10.24 -2.53 -14.96
N GLY A 183 9.17 -3.27 -14.68
CA GLY A 183 7.83 -2.68 -14.51
C GLY A 183 7.68 -2.07 -13.12
N ILE A 184 7.48 -0.76 -13.03
CA ILE A 184 7.32 -0.03 -11.76
C ILE A 184 6.09 0.89 -11.76
N ASP A 185 5.61 1.21 -10.57
CA ASP A 185 4.55 2.20 -10.38
C ASP A 185 5.11 3.64 -10.55
N THR A 186 4.24 4.65 -10.55
CA THR A 186 4.66 6.05 -10.78
C THR A 186 5.50 6.64 -9.65
N LEU A 187 5.36 6.12 -8.44
CA LEU A 187 6.08 6.48 -7.22
C LEU A 187 6.35 5.21 -6.41
N GLY A 188 7.53 5.09 -5.80
CA GLY A 188 7.98 3.89 -5.11
C GLY A 188 9.07 3.14 -5.90
N LYS A 189 9.79 2.26 -5.20
CA LYS A 189 10.90 1.43 -5.72
C LYS A 189 12.12 2.23 -6.19
N GLU A 190 12.27 3.48 -5.80
CA GLU A 190 13.46 4.29 -6.10
C GLU A 190 14.72 3.65 -5.50
N ASP A 191 14.64 3.14 -4.26
CA ASP A 191 15.73 2.44 -3.59
C ASP A 191 16.17 1.18 -4.35
N LEU A 192 15.24 0.44 -4.95
CA LEU A 192 15.55 -0.70 -5.81
C LEU A 192 16.35 -0.26 -7.04
N LEU A 193 15.89 0.78 -7.74
CA LEU A 193 16.58 1.26 -8.93
C LEU A 193 17.96 1.85 -8.60
N LEU A 194 18.07 2.55 -7.46
CA LEU A 194 19.33 3.04 -6.93
C LEU A 194 20.31 1.89 -6.67
N HIS A 195 19.84 0.84 -5.98
CA HIS A 195 20.64 -0.35 -5.69
C HIS A 195 21.14 -1.02 -6.98
N ILE A 196 20.27 -1.19 -7.99
CA ILE A 196 20.64 -1.76 -9.29
C ILE A 196 21.72 -0.91 -9.97
N SER A 197 21.52 0.42 -10.01
CA SER A 197 22.48 1.35 -10.62
C SER A 197 23.85 1.26 -9.96
N GLN A 198 23.90 1.28 -8.63
CA GLN A 198 25.15 1.24 -7.85
C GLN A 198 25.86 -0.10 -8.01
N ALA A 199 25.14 -1.22 -7.92
CA ALA A 199 25.72 -2.55 -8.02
C ALA A 199 26.30 -2.84 -9.41
N LEU A 200 25.61 -2.41 -10.47
CA LEU A 200 26.01 -2.65 -11.86
C LEU A 200 26.85 -1.52 -12.46
N LYS A 201 26.97 -0.38 -11.76
CA LYS A 201 27.65 0.84 -12.22
C LYS A 201 27.10 1.36 -13.56
N ILE A 202 25.78 1.36 -13.70
CA ILE A 202 25.06 1.83 -14.89
C ILE A 202 24.05 2.91 -14.52
N LYS A 203 23.73 3.81 -15.46
CA LYS A 203 22.52 4.64 -15.32
C LYS A 203 21.27 3.79 -15.56
N ILE A 204 20.13 4.22 -15.02
CA ILE A 204 18.83 3.60 -15.27
C ILE A 204 17.99 4.52 -16.12
N TRP A 205 17.41 4.00 -17.21
CA TRP A 205 16.49 4.76 -18.01
C TRP A 205 15.14 4.88 -17.30
N VAL A 206 14.58 6.08 -17.27
CA VAL A 206 13.24 6.40 -16.79
C VAL A 206 12.55 7.37 -17.77
N TRP A 207 11.22 7.42 -17.76
CA TRP A 207 10.48 8.38 -18.58
C TRP A 207 10.66 9.83 -18.07
N PRO A 208 10.45 10.87 -18.91
CA PRO A 208 10.80 12.26 -18.56
C PRO A 208 10.23 12.75 -17.23
N GLU A 209 8.94 12.52 -16.98
CA GLU A 209 8.23 12.93 -15.77
C GLU A 209 8.80 12.21 -14.52
N ARG A 210 9.26 10.96 -14.69
CA ARG A 210 9.94 10.21 -13.62
C ARG A 210 11.34 10.76 -13.37
N LEU A 211 12.05 11.22 -14.40
CA LEU A 211 13.37 11.84 -14.22
C LEU A 211 13.28 13.10 -13.36
N GLU A 212 12.24 13.93 -13.57
CA GLU A 212 11.97 15.10 -12.72
C GLU A 212 11.76 14.69 -11.25
N THR A 213 10.96 13.64 -11.03
CA THR A 213 10.77 13.06 -9.68
C THR A 213 12.10 12.61 -9.08
N MET A 214 12.94 11.89 -9.84
CA MET A 214 14.25 11.43 -9.36
C MET A 214 15.18 12.59 -9.00
N HIS A 215 15.16 13.67 -9.78
CA HIS A 215 15.94 14.88 -9.47
C HIS A 215 15.45 15.59 -8.21
N LEU A 216 14.12 15.67 -7.99
CA LEU A 216 13.55 16.21 -6.75
C LEU A 216 13.99 15.40 -5.52
N LEU A 217 14.14 14.08 -5.68
CA LEU A 217 14.66 13.18 -4.65
C LEU A 217 16.19 13.25 -4.49
N GLY A 218 16.89 14.10 -5.25
CA GLY A 218 18.34 14.29 -5.19
C GLY A 218 19.16 13.33 -6.05
N PHE A 219 18.53 12.52 -6.91
CA PHE A 219 19.21 11.53 -7.76
C PHE A 219 19.53 12.08 -9.16
N HIS A 220 20.42 13.08 -9.25
CA HIS A 220 20.75 13.74 -10.52
C HIS A 220 21.55 12.87 -11.50
N ASP A 221 22.50 12.08 -11.01
CA ASP A 221 23.46 11.38 -11.88
C ASP A 221 23.15 9.91 -12.14
N ILE A 222 22.12 9.36 -11.50
CA ILE A 222 21.80 7.93 -11.53
C ILE A 222 20.84 7.59 -12.68
N PHE A 223 19.97 8.53 -13.04
CA PHE A 223 18.88 8.30 -13.98
C PHE A 223 19.09 9.04 -15.30
N THR A 224 18.42 8.60 -16.36
CA THR A 224 18.50 9.24 -17.69
C THR A 224 17.26 8.96 -18.53
N THR A 225 17.00 9.82 -19.51
CA THR A 225 16.01 9.59 -20.57
C THR A 225 16.65 9.11 -21.88
N LYS A 226 17.99 8.98 -21.92
CA LYS A 226 18.72 8.54 -23.12
C LYS A 226 18.86 7.02 -23.14
N THR A 227 18.15 6.36 -24.05
CA THR A 227 18.19 4.89 -24.22
C THR A 227 19.55 4.38 -24.71
N SER A 228 20.37 5.22 -25.33
CA SER A 228 21.73 4.86 -25.77
C SER A 228 22.74 4.68 -24.63
N LEU A 229 22.45 5.22 -23.44
CA LEU A 229 23.37 5.19 -22.30
C LEU A 229 23.20 3.97 -21.39
N THR A 230 22.12 3.19 -21.57
CA THR A 230 21.84 2.05 -20.71
C THR A 230 20.89 1.05 -21.34
N ARG A 231 21.11 -0.23 -21.06
CA ARG A 231 20.23 -1.33 -21.45
C ARG A 231 19.09 -1.57 -20.45
N VAL A 232 19.12 -0.93 -19.27
CA VAL A 232 18.14 -1.15 -18.19
C VAL A 232 17.16 0.00 -18.13
N ARG A 233 15.87 -0.32 -18.30
CA ARG A 233 14.78 0.66 -18.39
C ARG A 233 13.71 0.36 -17.35
N ALA A 234 13.48 1.30 -16.45
CA ALA A 234 12.32 1.28 -15.56
C ALA A 234 11.14 1.97 -16.26
N VAL A 235 10.08 1.22 -16.51
CA VAL A 235 8.92 1.65 -17.29
C VAL A 235 7.66 1.63 -16.43
N PRO A 236 6.65 2.44 -16.78
CA PRO A 236 5.36 2.37 -16.09
C PRO A 236 4.75 0.98 -16.18
N ARG A 237 4.18 0.50 -15.07
CA ARG A 237 3.65 -0.86 -14.94
C ARG A 237 2.61 -1.22 -16.00
N TYR A 238 1.80 -0.27 -16.44
CA TYR A 238 0.80 -0.49 -17.49
C TYR A 238 1.42 -0.76 -18.87
N SER A 239 2.67 -0.36 -19.11
CA SER A 239 3.42 -0.64 -20.35
C SER A 239 4.13 -2.00 -20.31
N PHE A 240 4.15 -2.66 -19.15
CA PHE A 240 4.81 -3.93 -18.94
C PHE A 240 3.82 -5.10 -19.18
N SER A 241 3.96 -5.79 -20.30
CA SER A 241 3.13 -6.96 -20.65
C SER A 241 3.94 -7.99 -21.45
N ILE A 242 3.38 -9.20 -21.59
CA ILE A 242 3.96 -10.25 -22.44
C ILE A 242 4.06 -9.74 -23.88
N GLU A 243 2.97 -9.18 -24.41
CA GLU A 243 2.89 -8.64 -25.78
C GLU A 243 3.98 -7.58 -26.04
N THR A 244 4.20 -6.66 -25.10
CA THR A 244 5.26 -5.65 -25.22
C THR A 244 6.64 -6.31 -25.28
N LEU A 245 6.92 -7.29 -24.42
CA LEU A 245 8.21 -7.96 -24.38
C LEU A 245 8.45 -8.85 -25.61
N GLU A 246 7.43 -9.54 -26.11
CA GLU A 246 7.50 -10.29 -27.36
C GLU A 246 7.79 -9.36 -28.55
N GLY A 247 7.11 -8.21 -28.61
CA GLY A 247 7.38 -7.18 -29.59
C GLY A 247 8.83 -6.67 -29.54
N LEU A 248 9.36 -6.39 -28.34
CA LEU A 248 10.76 -5.97 -28.17
C LEU A 248 11.76 -7.07 -28.59
N ASN A 249 11.44 -8.33 -28.30
CA ASN A 249 12.25 -9.48 -28.68
C ASN A 249 12.34 -9.70 -30.20
N THR A 250 11.45 -9.12 -31.01
CA THR A 250 11.61 -9.12 -32.48
C THR A 250 12.79 -8.26 -32.95
N MET A 251 13.23 -7.31 -32.12
CA MET A 251 14.30 -6.36 -32.43
C MET A 251 15.60 -6.72 -31.70
N ARG A 252 15.54 -6.98 -30.40
CA ARG A 252 16.70 -7.31 -29.56
C ARG A 252 16.30 -8.26 -28.42
N PRO A 253 17.17 -9.20 -28.01
CA PRO A 253 16.92 -10.02 -26.84
C PRO A 253 16.56 -9.15 -25.63
N THR A 254 15.39 -9.40 -25.04
CA THR A 254 14.83 -8.57 -23.98
C THR A 254 14.19 -9.44 -22.89
N ILE A 255 14.51 -9.17 -21.63
CA ILE A 255 13.79 -9.74 -20.49
C ILE A 255 13.09 -8.67 -19.67
N GLY A 256 11.98 -9.07 -19.05
CA GLY A 256 11.20 -8.27 -18.14
C GLY A 256 11.39 -8.72 -16.69
N ILE A 257 11.41 -7.76 -15.77
CA ILE A 257 11.44 -7.99 -14.33
C ILE A 257 10.27 -7.25 -13.68
N MET A 258 9.46 -7.97 -12.91
CA MET A 258 8.35 -7.44 -12.14
C MET A 258 8.69 -7.52 -10.64
N PRO A 259 9.15 -6.42 -10.02
CA PRO A 259 9.32 -6.33 -8.57
C PRO A 259 7.94 -6.19 -7.88
N SER A 260 7.41 -7.28 -7.32
CA SER A 260 6.13 -7.27 -6.62
C SER A 260 6.06 -8.32 -5.51
N GLY A 261 5.43 -7.97 -4.38
CA GLY A 261 5.11 -8.92 -3.30
C GLY A 261 4.06 -9.97 -3.66
N LEU A 262 3.31 -9.76 -4.76
CA LEU A 262 2.42 -10.78 -5.33
C LEU A 262 3.11 -11.53 -6.47
N PRO A 263 2.87 -12.85 -6.62
CA PRO A 263 3.12 -13.51 -7.88
C PRO A 263 2.29 -12.82 -8.97
N TRP A 264 2.92 -12.43 -10.08
CA TRP A 264 2.22 -11.79 -11.19
C TRP A 264 1.25 -12.80 -11.85
N VAL A 265 -0.06 -12.56 -11.73
CA VAL A 265 -1.10 -13.37 -12.36
C VAL A 265 -1.62 -12.64 -13.60
N VAL A 266 -1.46 -13.23 -14.78
CA VAL A 266 -2.06 -12.74 -16.02
C VAL A 266 -3.58 -12.89 -15.89
N LYS A 267 -4.34 -11.80 -16.05
CA LYS A 267 -5.80 -11.92 -16.25
C LYS A 267 -6.01 -12.66 -17.56
N PRO A 268 -6.79 -13.75 -17.61
CA PRO A 268 -7.09 -14.39 -18.87
C PRO A 268 -7.79 -13.40 -19.81
N THR A 269 -7.39 -13.40 -21.08
CA THR A 269 -8.06 -12.66 -22.14
C THR A 269 -9.53 -13.07 -22.19
N LYS A 270 -10.42 -12.07 -22.27
CA LYS A 270 -11.90 -12.16 -22.31
C LYS A 270 -12.43 -13.53 -22.77
N GLY A 271 -13.08 -14.26 -21.87
CA GLY A 271 -13.76 -15.50 -22.26
C GLY A 271 -14.33 -16.37 -21.14
N ASP A 272 -13.83 -16.30 -19.90
CA ASP A 272 -14.33 -17.14 -18.80
C ASP A 272 -14.57 -16.31 -17.53
N ASP A 273 -15.82 -15.92 -17.35
CA ASP A 273 -16.34 -15.46 -16.06
C ASP A 273 -16.55 -16.69 -15.17
N ASN A 274 -15.62 -16.88 -14.23
CA ASN A 274 -15.55 -17.86 -13.12
C ASN A 274 -14.42 -18.88 -13.29
N LEU A 275 -13.26 -18.58 -12.68
CA LEU A 275 -12.36 -19.53 -12.00
C LEU A 275 -11.17 -18.74 -11.44
N PHE A 276 -11.27 -18.27 -10.20
CA PHE A 276 -10.08 -17.85 -9.45
C PHE A 276 -9.37 -19.10 -8.95
N TYR A 277 -8.15 -19.31 -9.45
CA TYR A 277 -7.22 -20.29 -8.92
C TYR A 277 -6.93 -19.96 -7.45
N SER A 278 -7.37 -20.84 -6.56
CA SER A 278 -6.88 -20.92 -5.19
C SER A 278 -5.38 -21.16 -5.24
N PHE A 279 -4.57 -20.13 -4.94
CA PHE A 279 -3.16 -20.31 -4.67
C PHE A 279 -3.01 -20.91 -3.26
N SER A 280 -3.15 -22.23 -3.17
CA SER A 280 -2.42 -22.97 -2.14
C SER A 280 -0.95 -22.90 -2.50
N THR A 281 -0.19 -22.10 -1.77
CA THR A 281 1.24 -22.31 -1.61
C THR A 281 1.43 -23.63 -0.87
N HIS A 282 1.25 -24.76 -1.56
CA HIS A 282 1.90 -26.01 -1.15
C HIS A 282 3.40 -25.83 -1.40
N LEU A 283 4.03 -25.04 -0.53
CA LEU A 283 5.42 -25.19 -0.19
C LEU A 283 5.57 -26.67 0.16
N LYS A 284 6.20 -27.44 -0.72
CA LYS A 284 6.69 -28.76 -0.36
C LYS A 284 7.75 -28.55 0.73
N LYS A 285 7.32 -28.55 2.00
CA LYS A 285 8.20 -28.97 3.09
C LYS A 285 8.61 -30.39 2.75
N GLY A 286 9.80 -30.53 2.17
CA GLY A 286 10.42 -31.83 1.97
C GLY A 286 10.47 -32.54 3.33
N LYS A 287 9.86 -33.72 3.43
CA LYS A 287 10.10 -34.64 4.54
C LYS A 287 11.58 -35.02 4.48
N LEU A 288 12.33 -34.67 5.52
CA LEU A 288 13.67 -35.16 5.76
C LEU A 288 13.55 -36.64 6.16
N SER A 289 14.11 -37.54 5.35
CA SER A 289 14.45 -38.89 5.79
C SER A 289 15.86 -38.82 6.38
N GLU A 290 16.01 -39.24 7.62
CA GLU A 290 17.33 -39.50 8.21
C GLU A 290 18.06 -40.54 7.36
N LYS A 291 19.17 -40.12 6.74
CA LYS A 291 20.42 -40.88 6.64
C LYS A 291 21.51 -39.98 6.06
N ASP A 292 22.64 -40.04 6.76
CA ASP A 292 23.95 -39.47 6.47
C ASP A 292 24.13 -37.96 6.63
N GLY A 293 24.88 -37.62 7.68
CA GLY A 293 25.27 -36.28 8.07
C GLY A 293 26.25 -35.67 7.09
N THR A 294 25.86 -34.55 6.51
CA THR A 294 26.80 -33.50 6.08
C THR A 294 26.04 -32.18 6.19
N TRP A 295 26.43 -31.35 7.14
CA TRP A 295 25.86 -30.02 7.33
C TRP A 295 26.40 -29.08 6.25
N THR A 296 25.53 -28.63 5.35
CA THR A 296 25.74 -27.40 4.57
C THR A 296 24.53 -26.51 4.79
N ASP A 297 24.77 -25.36 5.42
CA ASP A 297 23.80 -24.33 5.75
C ASP A 297 23.19 -23.74 4.46
N LYS A 298 21.90 -24.00 4.21
CA LYS A 298 21.12 -23.41 3.12
C LYS A 298 20.08 -22.46 3.71
N LEU A 299 20.50 -21.22 3.91
CA LEU A 299 19.61 -20.08 4.11
C LEU A 299 19.01 -19.59 2.76
N ASN A 300 17.79 -19.06 2.86
CA ASN A 300 17.01 -18.25 1.89
C ASN A 300 16.17 -19.05 0.87
N GLY A 301 14.84 -19.03 0.87
CA GLY A 301 13.90 -18.01 1.34
C GLY A 301 13.42 -17.16 0.16
N SER A 302 12.23 -17.48 -0.38
CA SER A 302 11.53 -16.88 -1.52
C SER A 302 12.15 -17.09 -2.92
N VAL A 303 11.43 -17.86 -3.75
CA VAL A 303 11.85 -18.30 -5.08
C VAL A 303 11.53 -17.22 -6.11
N VAL A 304 12.55 -16.73 -6.84
CA VAL A 304 12.35 -15.97 -8.08
C VAL A 304 11.52 -16.82 -9.03
N GLY A 305 10.31 -16.38 -9.33
CA GLY A 305 9.43 -17.09 -10.25
C GLY A 305 9.69 -16.66 -11.69
N ARG A 306 9.87 -17.61 -12.60
CA ARG A 306 9.83 -17.35 -14.05
C ARG A 306 8.41 -17.62 -14.53
N PHE A 307 7.68 -16.57 -14.89
CA PHE A 307 6.24 -16.62 -15.22
C PHE A 307 5.99 -16.75 -16.72
N HIS A 308 6.94 -16.26 -17.50
CA HIS A 308 6.99 -16.38 -18.95
C HIS A 308 8.44 -16.65 -19.34
N GLN A 309 8.69 -17.11 -20.56
CA GLN A 309 10.06 -17.32 -21.06
C GLN A 309 10.94 -16.07 -20.85
N TYR A 310 10.35 -14.88 -20.91
CA TYR A 310 11.06 -13.61 -20.78
C TYR A 310 10.73 -12.81 -19.51
N ILE A 311 9.93 -13.32 -18.56
CA ILE A 311 9.49 -12.54 -17.39
C ILE A 311 9.89 -13.21 -16.09
N TYR A 312 10.60 -12.46 -15.26
CA TYR A 312 10.89 -12.78 -13.87
C TYR A 312 9.99 -11.95 -12.95
N SER A 313 9.35 -12.59 -11.96
CA SER A 313 8.80 -11.85 -10.81
C SER A 313 9.75 -12.04 -9.64
N VAL A 314 10.09 -10.91 -9.01
CA VAL A 314 10.95 -10.87 -7.84
C VAL A 314 10.12 -10.34 -6.67
N PRO A 315 10.15 -10.99 -5.49
CA PRO A 315 9.32 -10.67 -4.33
C PRO A 315 9.79 -9.38 -3.61
N TYR A 316 9.96 -8.29 -4.36
CA TYR A 316 10.22 -6.96 -3.82
C TYR A 316 8.88 -6.27 -3.54
N SER A 317 8.63 -5.94 -2.28
CA SER A 317 7.38 -5.33 -1.82
C SER A 317 7.64 -4.01 -1.11
N ASP A 318 6.74 -3.04 -1.29
CA ASP A 318 6.71 -1.79 -0.54
C ASP A 318 5.70 -1.82 0.61
N HIS A 319 5.04 -2.97 0.84
CA HIS A 319 4.15 -3.19 1.99
C HIS A 319 4.68 -4.30 2.88
N SER A 320 4.27 -4.27 4.16
CA SER A 320 4.63 -5.26 5.17
C SER A 320 4.13 -6.67 4.83
N CYS A 321 4.95 -7.70 5.01
CA CYS A 321 4.50 -9.10 4.95
C CYS A 321 3.72 -9.49 6.22
N PHE A 322 3.12 -10.70 6.26
CA PHE A 322 2.32 -11.11 7.40
C PHE A 322 3.12 -11.16 8.73
N ALA A 323 4.39 -11.60 8.68
CA ALA A 323 5.26 -11.65 9.85
C ALA A 323 5.62 -10.23 10.35
N GLU A 324 5.93 -9.32 9.43
CA GLU A 324 6.21 -7.90 9.71
C GLU A 324 4.97 -7.21 10.32
N ILE A 325 3.77 -7.45 9.77
CA ILE A 325 2.50 -6.95 10.33
C ILE A 325 2.28 -7.47 11.75
N LYS A 326 2.53 -8.77 11.98
CA LYS A 326 2.37 -9.38 13.30
C LYS A 326 3.29 -8.71 14.32
N GLU A 327 4.57 -8.54 13.99
CA GLU A 327 5.54 -7.89 14.87
C GLU A 327 5.12 -6.44 15.18
N PHE A 328 4.65 -5.71 14.18
CA PHE A 328 4.15 -4.35 14.36
C PHE A 328 2.96 -4.29 15.33
N ILE A 329 2.00 -5.21 15.21
CA ILE A 329 0.84 -5.27 16.13
C ILE A 329 1.28 -5.66 17.55
N GLU A 330 2.21 -6.60 17.69
CA GLU A 330 2.77 -7.00 19.00
C GLU A 330 3.51 -5.85 19.68
N LEU A 331 4.12 -4.94 18.90
CA LEU A 331 4.76 -3.73 19.38
C LEU A 331 3.75 -2.65 19.79
N VAL A 332 2.74 -2.38 18.94
CA VAL A 332 1.77 -1.29 19.15
C VAL A 332 0.70 -1.65 20.19
N GLN A 333 0.37 -2.93 20.32
CA GLN A 333 -0.64 -3.47 21.26
C GLN A 333 -1.97 -2.69 21.28
N PRO A 334 -2.62 -2.49 20.12
CA PRO A 334 -3.80 -1.65 20.07
C PRO A 334 -5.01 -2.28 20.79
N THR A 335 -5.92 -1.45 21.30
CA THR A 335 -7.19 -1.91 21.89
C THR A 335 -8.11 -2.52 20.83
N SER A 336 -8.13 -1.93 19.62
CA SER A 336 -8.92 -2.39 18.47
C SER A 336 -8.20 -2.08 17.15
N MET A 337 -8.58 -2.77 16.08
CA MET A 337 -7.96 -2.62 14.75
C MET A 337 -8.99 -2.62 13.63
N LYS A 338 -8.68 -1.94 12.52
CA LYS A 338 -9.45 -1.93 11.28
C LYS A 338 -8.50 -1.97 10.08
N GLY A 339 -8.80 -2.78 9.07
CA GLY A 339 -8.07 -2.75 7.80
C GLY A 339 -8.40 -1.49 6.99
N ILE A 340 -7.38 -0.87 6.39
CA ILE A 340 -7.53 0.28 5.47
C ILE A 340 -7.98 -0.19 4.09
N VAL A 341 -7.34 -1.26 3.57
CA VAL A 341 -7.58 -1.79 2.23
C VAL A 341 -8.87 -2.59 2.26
N SER A 342 -10.01 -2.00 1.89
CA SER A 342 -11.33 -2.63 1.96
C SER A 342 -11.86 -3.16 0.62
N ALA A 343 -11.24 -2.79 -0.51
CA ALA A 343 -11.74 -3.07 -1.87
C ALA A 343 -11.02 -4.22 -2.59
N SER A 344 -10.14 -4.95 -1.90
CA SER A 344 -9.44 -6.11 -2.47
C SER A 344 -10.35 -7.34 -2.48
N SER A 345 -10.33 -8.11 -3.57
CA SER A 345 -10.95 -9.45 -3.63
C SER A 345 -10.37 -10.42 -2.60
N CYS A 346 -9.21 -10.09 -2.03
CA CYS A 346 -8.52 -10.83 -0.98
C CYS A 346 -8.58 -10.11 0.37
N TYR A 347 -9.57 -9.22 0.59
CA TYR A 347 -9.74 -8.53 1.88
C TYR A 347 -9.68 -9.54 3.02
N THR A 348 -8.71 -9.33 3.89
CA THR A 348 -8.66 -10.03 5.17
C THR A 348 -8.83 -8.98 6.26
N ASP A 349 -9.86 -9.18 7.10
CA ASP A 349 -10.01 -8.41 8.33
C ASP A 349 -8.84 -8.74 9.26
N PRO A 350 -8.00 -7.77 9.66
CA PRO A 350 -6.89 -8.01 10.58
C PRO A 350 -7.30 -8.69 11.88
N LEU A 351 -8.54 -8.46 12.35
CA LEU A 351 -9.05 -9.09 13.57
C LEU A 351 -9.18 -10.61 13.44
N TYR A 352 -9.31 -11.15 12.21
CA TYR A 352 -9.38 -12.59 11.98
C TYR A 352 -8.12 -13.31 12.47
N TYR A 353 -6.93 -12.79 12.13
CA TYR A 353 -5.65 -13.39 12.54
C TYR A 353 -5.14 -12.83 13.87
N PHE A 354 -5.34 -11.53 14.11
CA PHE A 354 -4.65 -10.81 15.17
C PHE A 354 -5.56 -10.34 16.31
N GLY A 355 -6.87 -10.69 16.31
CA GLY A 355 -7.80 -10.24 17.35
C GLY A 355 -7.41 -10.64 18.78
N LYS A 356 -6.62 -11.71 18.95
CA LYS A 356 -6.08 -12.13 20.26
C LYS A 356 -4.95 -11.25 20.79
N LEU A 357 -4.27 -10.51 19.90
CA LEU A 357 -3.20 -9.58 20.24
C LEU A 357 -3.74 -8.22 20.69
N CYS A 358 -5.01 -7.94 20.41
CA CYS A 358 -5.67 -6.72 20.89
C CYS A 358 -5.93 -6.80 22.41
N GLY A 359 -5.82 -5.65 23.09
CA GLY A 359 -6.02 -5.50 24.54
C GLY A 359 -7.39 -5.91 25.09
N ALA A 360 -8.35 -6.32 24.25
CA ALA A 360 -9.67 -6.79 24.67
C ALA A 360 -9.62 -7.97 25.67
N ASN A 361 -8.54 -8.75 25.70
CA ASN A 361 -8.32 -9.82 26.70
C ASN A 361 -7.66 -9.37 28.02
N GLN A 362 -7.27 -8.10 28.18
CA GLN A 362 -6.82 -7.58 29.48
C GLN A 362 -8.00 -7.15 30.38
N LEU A 363 -9.15 -6.79 29.81
CA LEU A 363 -10.36 -6.47 30.59
C LEU A 363 -10.95 -7.68 31.31
N SER A 364 -10.83 -8.89 30.73
CA SER A 364 -11.26 -10.13 31.37
C SER A 364 -10.32 -10.58 32.51
N LYS A 365 -9.03 -10.20 32.46
CA LYS A 365 -8.07 -10.47 33.55
C LYS A 365 -8.12 -9.44 34.69
N ARG A 366 -8.46 -8.17 34.41
CA ARG A 366 -8.65 -7.15 35.46
C ARG A 366 -9.92 -7.34 36.30
N PHE A 367 -10.95 -8.01 35.77
CA PHE A 367 -12.14 -8.36 36.55
C PHE A 367 -11.98 -9.58 37.46
N CYS A 368 -10.99 -10.46 37.23
CA CYS A 368 -10.74 -11.63 38.08
C CYS A 368 -9.94 -11.32 39.37
N TYR A 369 -9.42 -10.11 39.55
CA TYR A 369 -8.65 -9.73 40.75
C TYR A 369 -9.38 -8.78 41.71
N LYS A 370 -10.68 -8.52 41.51
CA LYS A 370 -11.49 -7.71 42.45
C LYS A 370 -12.77 -8.39 42.94
N LEU A 371 -12.97 -9.68 42.68
CA LEU A 371 -14.04 -10.46 43.29
C LEU A 371 -13.47 -11.63 44.11
N GLY A 372 -12.74 -11.27 45.16
CA GLY A 372 -12.25 -12.22 46.16
C GLY A 372 -12.35 -11.58 47.53
N SER A 373 -13.49 -11.81 48.19
CA SER A 373 -13.75 -11.67 49.63
C SER A 373 -14.97 -10.80 49.94
N LYS A 374 -16.14 -11.44 50.08
CA LYS A 374 -16.99 -11.37 51.29
C LYS A 374 -18.20 -12.29 51.14
N ASP A 375 -18.42 -13.09 52.18
CA ASP A 375 -19.57 -13.94 52.45
C ASP A 375 -20.91 -13.19 52.37
N GLY A 376 -21.99 -13.93 52.08
CA GLY A 376 -23.35 -13.51 52.43
C GLY A 376 -24.41 -13.89 51.41
N ASP A 377 -25.16 -14.93 51.74
CA ASP A 377 -26.35 -15.49 51.10
C ASP A 377 -27.41 -14.43 50.70
N GLU A 378 -27.85 -14.40 49.43
CA GLU A 378 -29.25 -14.12 49.05
C GLU A 378 -29.51 -14.33 47.54
N ARG A 379 -30.74 -14.81 47.25
CA ARG A 379 -31.26 -15.39 46.00
C ARG A 379 -31.00 -14.58 44.71
N ALA A 380 -30.43 -15.25 43.70
CA ALA A 380 -30.40 -14.76 42.32
C ALA A 380 -31.62 -15.25 41.51
N VAL A 381 -32.42 -14.30 40.99
CA VAL A 381 -33.43 -14.53 39.95
C VAL A 381 -32.72 -14.55 38.60
N ALA A 382 -32.82 -15.66 37.88
CA ALA A 382 -32.27 -15.82 36.53
C ALA A 382 -33.11 -15.04 35.50
N VAL A 383 -32.55 -13.98 34.91
CA VAL A 383 -33.08 -13.39 33.68
C VAL A 383 -32.25 -13.90 32.51
N GLN A 384 -32.85 -14.79 31.74
CA GLN A 384 -32.28 -15.42 30.56
C GLN A 384 -32.80 -14.69 29.32
N THR A 385 -32.01 -13.78 28.73
CA THR A 385 -32.40 -13.10 27.49
C THR A 385 -32.08 -14.00 26.29
N LYS A 386 -33.09 -14.73 25.81
CA LYS A 386 -33.05 -15.48 24.55
C LYS A 386 -33.14 -14.53 23.36
N TYR A 387 -32.19 -14.62 22.42
CA TYR A 387 -32.32 -14.04 21.09
C TYR A 387 -33.24 -14.93 20.24
N TYR A 388 -34.39 -14.38 19.85
CA TYR A 388 -35.32 -15.00 18.91
C TYR A 388 -34.89 -14.73 17.46
N SER A 389 -34.72 -15.81 16.70
CA SER A 389 -34.69 -15.81 15.23
C SER A 389 -36.12 -15.79 14.71
N GLY A 390 -36.48 -14.73 13.99
CA GLY A 390 -37.78 -14.60 13.33
C GLY A 390 -37.66 -14.80 11.82
N HIS A 391 -38.13 -15.95 11.33
CA HIS A 391 -38.54 -16.15 9.94
C HIS A 391 -39.91 -15.51 9.71
N SER A 392 -40.06 -14.70 8.65
CA SER A 392 -41.37 -14.35 8.10
C SER A 392 -41.40 -14.62 6.60
N SER A 393 -42.19 -15.61 6.22
CA SER A 393 -42.65 -15.89 4.87
C SER A 393 -43.71 -14.88 4.43
N SER A 394 -43.64 -14.36 3.20
CA SER A 394 -44.84 -13.88 2.51
C SER A 394 -44.83 -14.23 1.03
N THR A 395 -46.02 -14.62 0.59
CA THR A 395 -46.50 -15.24 -0.64
C THR A 395 -46.31 -14.43 -1.93
N LYS A 396 -46.24 -15.18 -3.04
CA LYS A 396 -46.28 -14.72 -4.44
C LYS A 396 -47.61 -14.04 -4.80
N ALA A 397 -47.55 -12.96 -5.57
CA ALA A 397 -48.57 -12.60 -6.55
C ALA A 397 -47.92 -11.99 -7.81
N THR A 398 -48.34 -12.50 -8.96
CA THR A 398 -47.87 -12.21 -10.32
C THR A 398 -48.50 -10.96 -10.92
N SER A 399 -47.74 -10.17 -11.70
CA SER A 399 -48.28 -9.42 -12.84
C SER A 399 -47.20 -9.12 -13.90
N LYS A 400 -47.65 -8.97 -15.15
CA LYS A 400 -46.94 -9.16 -16.43
C LYS A 400 -46.29 -7.89 -17.00
N ARG A 401 -45.25 -8.11 -17.82
CA ARG A 401 -44.79 -7.34 -19.02
C ARG A 401 -44.25 -5.92 -18.73
N ARG A 402 -43.13 -5.48 -19.32
CA ARG A 402 -42.87 -5.42 -20.78
C ARG A 402 -41.36 -5.25 -21.05
N ARG A 403 -40.81 -6.04 -21.98
CA ARG A 403 -39.48 -5.82 -22.60
C ARG A 403 -39.50 -4.51 -23.41
N GLY A 404 -38.53 -3.65 -23.16
CA GLY A 404 -38.17 -2.51 -24.00
C GLY A 404 -36.65 -2.51 -24.22
N ARG A 405 -36.23 -2.92 -25.41
CA ARG A 405 -34.87 -2.93 -25.92
C ARG A 405 -34.64 -1.59 -26.62
N MET A 406 -33.64 -0.81 -26.25
CA MET A 406 -33.18 0.30 -27.08
C MET A 406 -31.66 0.40 -27.08
N ASN A 407 -31.10 -0.08 -28.19
CA ASN A 407 -29.77 0.21 -28.69
C ASN A 407 -29.65 1.70 -28.97
N TRP A 408 -28.55 2.34 -28.57
CA TRP A 408 -28.06 3.54 -29.25
C TRP A 408 -26.58 3.36 -29.54
N VAL A 409 -26.29 3.10 -30.82
CA VAL A 409 -24.95 3.04 -31.42
C VAL A 409 -24.72 4.38 -32.12
N MET A 410 -23.55 4.97 -31.84
CA MET A 410 -22.69 5.87 -32.63
C MET A 410 -23.23 6.93 -33.61
N ALA A 411 -22.43 8.01 -33.70
CA ALA A 411 -22.38 9.13 -34.66
C ALA A 411 -23.04 10.41 -34.10
N VAL A 412 -22.43 11.60 -34.05
CA VAL A 412 -21.49 12.33 -34.95
C VAL A 412 -20.80 13.37 -34.02
N ARG A 413 -19.48 13.62 -34.04
CA ARG A 413 -18.83 14.64 -34.89
C ARG A 413 -17.30 14.53 -34.83
N ARG A 414 -16.72 14.26 -36.00
CA ARG A 414 -15.32 14.47 -36.38
C ARG A 414 -15.31 15.73 -37.26
N ALA A 415 -14.48 16.72 -36.92
CA ALA A 415 -13.90 17.80 -37.75
C ALA A 415 -13.57 18.96 -36.80
N HIS A 416 -12.30 19.33 -36.55
CA HIS A 416 -11.40 19.90 -37.54
C HIS A 416 -9.92 19.56 -37.26
N ARG A 417 -9.25 19.05 -38.32
CA ARG A 417 -7.87 19.33 -38.82
C ARG A 417 -6.83 19.77 -37.78
N GLY A 418 -5.70 19.09 -37.59
CA GLY A 418 -4.76 18.58 -38.60
C GLY A 418 -3.52 19.48 -38.59
N ALA A 419 -2.43 19.02 -37.97
CA ALA A 419 -1.11 19.62 -38.09
C ALA A 419 -0.10 18.50 -38.35
N LYS A 420 0.60 18.64 -39.47
CA LYS A 420 1.59 17.72 -40.02
C LYS A 420 2.86 17.71 -39.18
N ILE A 421 3.48 16.54 -39.17
CA ILE A 421 4.89 16.33 -38.90
C ILE A 421 5.67 16.91 -40.08
N GLU A 422 6.63 17.80 -39.82
CA GLU A 422 7.73 18.09 -40.74
C GLU A 422 9.03 17.66 -40.06
N GLU A 423 9.71 16.71 -40.70
CA GLU A 423 11.14 16.48 -40.57
C GLU A 423 11.88 17.69 -41.15
N ASN A 424 12.92 18.15 -40.47
CA ASN A 424 13.98 18.91 -41.12
C ASN A 424 15.32 18.49 -40.52
N ASP A 425 15.99 17.61 -41.24
CA ASP A 425 17.44 17.57 -41.30
C ASP A 425 17.94 18.79 -42.07
N SER A 426 18.85 19.55 -41.47
CA SER A 426 19.87 20.27 -42.23
C SER A 426 21.05 20.61 -41.32
N SER A 427 22.20 20.07 -41.71
CA SER A 427 23.56 20.51 -41.40
C SER A 427 23.75 22.02 -41.61
N ASP A 428 24.17 22.74 -40.57
CA ASP A 428 25.49 23.38 -40.42
C ASP A 428 25.65 23.93 -38.99
#